data_AF-A0A7M3X427-F1
#
_entry.id   AF-A0A7M3X427-F1
#
_cell.length_a   1.000
_cell.length_b   1.000
_cell.length_c   1.000
_cell.angle_alpha   90.00
_cell.angle_beta   90.00
_cell.angle_gamma   90.00
#
_symmetry.space_group_name_H-M   'P 1'
#
loop_
_entity.id
_entity.type
_entity.pdbx_description
1 polymer ?
#
loop_
_entity_poly.entity_id
_entity_poly.type
_entity_poly.pdbx_seq_one_letter_code
_entity_poly.pdbx_strand_id
1 'polypeptide(L)'
;MSYGEDETSQNCAGGDAADTITGTASHLTFNASGDGQNNGGNGAHDVSAVWYNQSMLGTNVSGLSMNEIRAQLDSMGAGLGDHTVSISVDAETGAQNPPFVCQRSDGGETVDYTVELIVLEYTIEAA
;
A
#
# COMPACT_ATOMS: atom_id res chain seq x y z
N MET A 1 4.22 -2.08 1.30
CA MET A 1 4.41 -3.27 0.43
C MET A 1 5.77 -3.18 -0.25
N SER A 2 6.39 -4.31 -0.57
CA SER A 2 7.62 -4.39 -1.36
C SER A 2 7.53 -5.51 -2.39
N TYR A 3 8.19 -5.34 -3.51
CA TYR A 3 8.14 -6.25 -4.64
C TYR A 3 9.48 -6.20 -5.38
N GLY A 4 9.89 -7.35 -5.91
CA GLY A 4 11.11 -7.50 -6.70
C GLY A 4 10.77 -7.68 -8.17
N GLU A 5 11.74 -8.15 -8.94
CA GLU A 5 11.49 -8.72 -10.27
C GLU A 5 12.02 -10.13 -10.29
N ASP A 6 11.26 -11.01 -10.93
CA ASP A 6 11.66 -12.38 -11.19
C ASP A 6 11.83 -12.70 -12.69
N GLU A 7 11.87 -11.66 -13.52
CA GLU A 7 12.06 -11.80 -14.96
C GLU A 7 13.29 -12.65 -15.29
N THR A 8 13.10 -13.57 -16.22
CA THR A 8 14.18 -14.39 -16.74
C THR A 8 14.37 -14.09 -18.22
N SER A 9 15.60 -13.75 -18.60
CA SER A 9 15.96 -13.50 -19.98
C SER A 9 17.07 -14.43 -20.46
N GLN A 10 16.90 -14.94 -21.68
CA GLN A 10 17.88 -15.78 -22.35
C GLN A 10 18.27 -15.13 -23.68
N ASN A 11 19.54 -14.74 -23.80
CA ASN A 11 20.12 -14.12 -24.98
C ASN A 11 19.45 -12.80 -25.40
N CYS A 12 18.67 -12.17 -24.52
CA CYS A 12 18.01 -10.89 -24.80
C CYS A 12 18.92 -9.71 -24.48
N ALA A 13 18.83 -8.66 -25.29
CA ALA A 13 19.44 -7.38 -25.07
C ALA A 13 18.40 -6.40 -24.49
N GLY A 14 18.74 -5.76 -23.38
CA GLY A 14 17.84 -4.85 -22.66
C GLY A 14 17.82 -5.16 -21.16
N GLY A 15 17.20 -4.28 -20.39
CA GLY A 15 16.87 -4.52 -18.98
C GLY A 15 15.52 -5.18 -18.84
N ASP A 16 15.14 -5.38 -17.59
CA ASP A 16 13.86 -5.93 -17.19
C ASP A 16 12.77 -4.87 -17.32
N ALA A 17 11.56 -5.26 -17.73
CA ALA A 17 10.47 -4.33 -17.91
C ALA A 17 9.71 -4.12 -16.61
N ALA A 18 9.20 -2.91 -16.40
CA ALA A 18 8.62 -2.53 -15.13
C ALA A 18 7.18 -3.06 -15.00
N ASP A 19 6.93 -3.80 -13.94
CA ASP A 19 5.59 -4.19 -13.52
C ASP A 19 4.91 -3.08 -12.72
N THR A 20 3.58 -3.10 -12.74
CA THR A 20 2.77 -2.17 -11.95
C THR A 20 1.99 -2.91 -10.89
N ILE A 21 2.27 -2.57 -9.63
CA ILE A 21 1.60 -3.12 -8.46
C ILE A 21 0.61 -2.07 -7.96
N THR A 22 -0.67 -2.42 -7.93
CA THR A 22 -1.75 -1.59 -7.40
C THR A 22 -2.22 -2.14 -6.07
N GLY A 23 -2.06 -1.36 -5.00
CA GLY A 23 -2.65 -1.64 -3.70
C GLY A 23 -3.93 -0.84 -3.47
N THR A 24 -4.93 -1.45 -2.85
CA THR A 24 -6.11 -0.76 -2.34
C THR A 24 -6.38 -1.12 -0.88
N ALA A 25 -6.81 -0.13 -0.11
CA ALA A 25 -7.29 -0.31 1.24
C ALA A 25 -8.63 0.42 1.37
N SER A 26 -9.62 -0.25 1.96
CA SER A 26 -10.95 0.32 2.16
C SER A 26 -11.54 -0.08 3.50
N HIS A 27 -12.23 0.89 4.10
CA HIS A 27 -13.05 0.72 5.28
C HIS A 27 -14.24 1.66 5.18
N LEU A 28 -15.46 1.12 5.06
CA LEU A 28 -16.68 1.90 4.85
C LEU A 28 -16.53 2.90 3.68
N THR A 29 -16.53 4.21 3.97
CA THR A 29 -16.36 5.29 2.99
C THR A 29 -14.91 5.75 2.83
N PHE A 30 -14.00 5.27 3.67
CA PHE A 30 -12.57 5.59 3.62
C PHE A 30 -11.90 4.63 2.64
N ASN A 31 -11.36 5.18 1.57
CA ASN A 31 -10.75 4.41 0.50
C ASN A 31 -9.41 5.03 0.15
N ALA A 32 -8.41 4.18 -0.08
CA ALA A 32 -7.11 4.56 -0.58
C ALA A 32 -6.68 3.58 -1.67
N SER A 33 -6.03 4.12 -2.70
CA SER A 33 -5.43 3.35 -3.78
C SER A 33 -4.10 3.99 -4.10
N GLY A 34 -3.12 3.17 -4.48
CA GLY A 34 -1.82 3.64 -4.93
C GLY A 34 -1.19 2.61 -5.85
N ASP A 35 -0.40 3.13 -6.78
CA ASP A 35 0.37 2.34 -7.72
C ASP A 35 1.86 2.53 -7.43
N GLY A 36 2.63 1.47 -7.63
CA GLY A 36 4.08 1.54 -7.63
C GLY A 36 4.67 0.55 -8.63
N GLN A 37 5.93 0.80 -9.01
CA GLN A 37 6.64 0.00 -10.01
C GLN A 37 8.00 -0.47 -9.48
N ASN A 38 8.42 -1.66 -9.87
CA ASN A 38 9.75 -2.24 -9.60
C ASN A 38 10.83 -1.70 -10.54
N ASN A 39 10.45 -1.09 -11.68
CA ASN A 39 11.35 -0.41 -12.62
C ASN A 39 12.46 -1.30 -13.23
N GLY A 40 12.17 -2.57 -13.52
CA GLY A 40 13.19 -3.56 -13.90
C GLY A 40 14.07 -3.98 -12.71
N GLY A 41 13.60 -3.80 -11.47
CA GLY A 41 14.37 -4.08 -10.24
C GLY A 41 13.52 -4.30 -8.97
N ASN A 42 13.75 -3.51 -7.92
CA ASN A 42 12.95 -3.62 -6.70
C ASN A 42 12.16 -2.34 -6.51
N GLY A 43 10.92 -2.46 -6.03
CA GLY A 43 10.09 -1.33 -5.67
C GLY A 43 9.36 -1.55 -4.36
N ALA A 44 8.83 -0.45 -3.84
CA ALA A 44 8.01 -0.45 -2.64
C ALA A 44 7.10 0.76 -2.65
N HIS A 45 5.90 0.57 -2.11
CA HIS A 45 4.97 1.65 -1.83
C HIS A 45 3.98 1.24 -0.73
N ASP A 46 3.29 2.23 -0.18
CA ASP A 46 2.32 2.04 0.89
C ASP A 46 0.99 2.69 0.54
N VAL A 47 -0.10 2.03 0.97
CA VAL A 47 -1.48 2.49 0.77
C VAL A 47 -2.17 2.43 2.12
N SER A 48 -2.76 3.56 2.55
CA SER A 48 -3.43 3.65 3.85
C SER A 48 -4.77 4.36 3.73
N ALA A 49 -5.83 3.69 4.19
CA ALA A 49 -7.15 4.30 4.38
C ALA A 49 -7.25 4.87 5.79
N VAL A 50 -7.40 6.20 5.89
CA VAL A 50 -7.37 6.93 7.16
C VAL A 50 -8.78 7.40 7.53
N TRP A 51 -9.27 6.94 8.68
CA TRP A 51 -10.61 7.23 9.20
C TRP A 51 -10.63 8.11 10.46
N TYR A 52 -9.44 8.40 11.01
CA TYR A 52 -9.22 9.23 12.19
C TYR A 52 -8.44 10.51 11.83
N ASN A 53 -8.46 11.50 12.70
CA ASN A 53 -7.68 12.71 12.52
C ASN A 53 -6.20 12.48 12.88
N GLN A 54 -5.36 12.34 11.85
CA GLN A 54 -3.91 12.13 12.01
C GLN A 54 -3.18 13.24 12.75
N SER A 55 -3.68 14.49 12.74
CA SER A 55 -3.01 15.59 13.43
C SER A 55 -3.05 15.45 14.95
N MET A 56 -3.90 14.55 15.48
CA MET A 56 -4.02 14.24 16.89
C MET A 56 -2.96 13.22 17.36
N LEU A 57 -2.24 12.57 16.45
CA LEU A 57 -1.26 11.54 16.80
C LEU A 57 0.11 12.14 17.17
N GLY A 58 0.74 11.58 18.19
CA GLY A 58 2.11 11.93 18.58
C GLY A 58 2.28 13.33 19.18
N THR A 59 1.18 13.97 19.59
CA THR A 59 1.19 15.33 20.15
C THR A 59 0.18 15.49 21.28
N ASN A 60 0.41 16.47 22.15
CA ASN A 60 -0.56 16.87 23.17
C ASN A 60 -1.54 17.88 22.56
N VAL A 61 -2.81 17.47 22.47
CA VAL A 61 -3.90 18.34 22.01
C VAL A 61 -4.69 18.85 23.20
N SER A 62 -4.97 20.16 23.23
CA SER A 62 -5.72 20.83 24.30
C SER A 62 -6.86 21.67 23.75
N GLY A 63 -7.77 22.10 24.62
CA GLY A 63 -8.91 22.94 24.25
C GLY A 63 -10.08 22.18 23.62
N LEU A 64 -10.07 20.85 23.66
CA LEU A 64 -11.16 19.99 23.19
C LEU A 64 -11.85 19.31 24.38
N SER A 65 -13.17 19.16 24.28
CA SER A 65 -13.94 18.30 25.18
C SER A 65 -13.65 16.82 24.92
N MET A 66 -13.96 15.97 25.90
CA MET A 66 -13.85 14.51 25.77
C MET A 66 -14.62 13.98 24.55
N ASN A 67 -15.78 14.56 24.23
CA ASN A 67 -16.58 14.14 23.09
C ASN A 67 -15.93 14.56 21.76
N GLU A 68 -15.34 15.75 21.70
CA GLU A 68 -14.59 16.19 20.51
C GLU A 68 -13.36 15.31 20.28
N ILE A 69 -12.61 14.97 21.33
CA ILE A 69 -11.46 14.05 21.23
C ILE A 69 -11.90 12.69 20.67
N ARG A 70 -12.99 12.12 21.19
CA ARG A 70 -13.54 10.85 20.68
C ARG A 70 -13.99 10.98 19.22
N ALA A 71 -14.63 12.07 18.84
CA ALA A 71 -15.04 12.31 17.45
C ALA A 71 -13.83 12.42 16.50
N GLN A 72 -12.70 12.96 16.96
CA GLN A 72 -11.49 13.08 16.15
C GLN A 72 -10.70 11.77 16.03
N LEU A 73 -10.62 10.96 17.10
CA LEU A 73 -9.78 9.75 17.15
C LEU A 73 -10.53 8.46 16.83
N ASP A 74 -11.72 8.31 17.40
CA ASP A 74 -12.55 7.10 17.26
C ASP A 74 -13.57 7.26 16.13
N SER A 75 -13.79 8.50 15.64
CA SER A 75 -14.81 8.79 14.62
C SER A 75 -16.16 8.16 14.99
N MET A 76 -16.45 8.09 16.29
CA MET A 76 -17.60 7.41 16.91
C MET A 76 -17.73 5.91 16.57
N GLY A 77 -16.61 5.18 16.52
CA GLY A 77 -16.55 3.77 16.20
C GLY A 77 -16.43 3.46 14.72
N ALA A 78 -16.19 4.47 13.87
CA ALA A 78 -16.05 4.28 12.42
C ALA A 78 -14.73 3.62 12.00
N GLY A 79 -13.91 3.16 12.95
CA GLY A 79 -12.80 2.22 12.70
C GLY A 79 -13.17 0.74 12.90
N LEU A 80 -14.37 0.45 13.42
CA LEU A 80 -14.86 -0.90 13.66
C LEU A 80 -15.60 -1.44 12.43
N GLY A 81 -15.50 -2.76 12.24
CA GLY A 81 -16.18 -3.47 11.15
C GLY A 81 -15.20 -4.02 10.13
N ASP A 82 -15.69 -4.29 8.93
CA ASP A 82 -14.90 -4.96 7.90
C ASP A 82 -13.91 -4.01 7.24
N HIS A 83 -12.69 -4.51 7.06
CA HIS A 83 -11.60 -3.84 6.34
C HIS A 83 -11.26 -4.71 5.14
N THR A 84 -11.14 -4.12 3.95
CA THR A 84 -10.77 -4.83 2.73
C THR A 84 -9.47 -4.27 2.18
N VAL A 85 -8.52 -5.17 1.93
CA VAL A 85 -7.27 -4.88 1.24
C VAL A 85 -7.25 -5.72 -0.04
N SER A 86 -6.87 -5.11 -1.15
CA SER A 86 -6.62 -5.81 -2.42
C SER A 86 -5.27 -5.42 -2.97
N ILE A 87 -4.59 -6.38 -3.59
CA ILE A 87 -3.33 -6.17 -4.30
C ILE A 87 -3.53 -6.77 -5.69
N SER A 88 -3.18 -6.00 -6.71
CA SER A 88 -3.16 -6.45 -8.12
C SER A 88 -1.79 -6.19 -8.71
N VAL A 89 -1.39 -7.03 -9.64
CA VAL A 89 -0.15 -6.87 -10.39
C VAL A 89 -0.47 -6.95 -11.89
N ASP A 90 -0.08 -5.91 -12.62
CA ASP A 90 0.02 -5.91 -14.07
C ASP A 90 1.50 -6.16 -14.42
N ALA A 91 1.80 -7.39 -14.80
CA ALA A 91 3.15 -7.86 -15.12
C ALA A 91 3.49 -7.62 -16.61
N GLU A 92 4.70 -7.15 -16.89
CA GLU A 92 5.17 -6.73 -18.21
C GLU A 92 6.49 -7.39 -18.57
N THR A 93 6.45 -8.48 -19.35
CA THR A 93 7.61 -9.29 -19.75
C THR A 93 8.69 -8.58 -20.59
N GLY A 94 8.40 -7.37 -21.08
CA GLY A 94 9.28 -6.59 -21.94
C GLY A 94 9.50 -7.16 -23.35
N ALA A 95 10.43 -6.54 -24.09
CA ALA A 95 10.67 -6.85 -25.50
C ALA A 95 11.69 -7.98 -25.71
N GLN A 96 11.37 -8.93 -26.61
CA GLN A 96 12.31 -9.96 -27.06
C GLN A 96 13.22 -9.42 -28.17
N ASN A 97 14.40 -8.90 -27.80
CA ASN A 97 15.38 -8.35 -28.74
C ASN A 97 16.74 -9.09 -28.64
N PRO A 98 17.32 -9.62 -29.73
CA PRO A 98 16.79 -9.68 -31.09
C PRO A 98 15.61 -10.65 -31.22
N PRO A 99 14.59 -10.29 -32.01
CA PRO A 99 13.41 -11.13 -32.18
C PRO A 99 13.82 -12.51 -32.74
N PHE A 100 13.13 -13.56 -32.31
CA PHE A 100 13.33 -14.98 -32.69
C PHE A 100 14.57 -15.70 -32.15
N VAL A 101 15.55 -14.97 -31.58
CA VAL A 101 16.77 -15.57 -31.00
C VAL A 101 16.75 -15.52 -29.47
N CYS A 102 16.01 -14.56 -28.93
CA CYS A 102 15.93 -14.30 -27.51
C CYS A 102 14.55 -14.71 -26.96
N GLN A 103 14.53 -15.14 -25.70
CA GLN A 103 13.31 -15.48 -24.97
C GLN A 103 13.31 -14.74 -23.63
N ARG A 104 12.18 -14.08 -23.32
CA ARG A 104 11.88 -13.50 -22.00
C ARG A 104 10.66 -14.20 -21.42
N SER A 105 10.68 -14.39 -20.10
CA SER A 105 9.53 -14.83 -19.32
C SER A 105 9.49 -14.01 -18.04
N ASP A 106 8.29 -13.63 -17.68
CA ASP A 106 7.94 -12.85 -16.50
C ASP A 106 6.78 -13.61 -15.87
N GLY A 107 7.10 -14.28 -14.77
CA GLY A 107 6.58 -15.60 -14.48
C GLY A 107 6.14 -15.73 -13.03
N GLY A 108 5.07 -15.02 -12.68
CA GLY A 108 4.68 -14.83 -11.30
C GLY A 108 5.25 -13.51 -10.79
N GLU A 109 4.59 -12.88 -9.83
CA GLU A 109 5.11 -11.66 -9.22
C GLU A 109 4.98 -11.78 -7.71
N THR A 110 6.09 -11.50 -7.01
CA THR A 110 6.16 -11.69 -5.56
C THR A 110 6.00 -10.35 -4.87
N VAL A 111 4.83 -10.14 -4.28
CA VAL A 111 4.53 -8.98 -3.45
C VAL A 111 4.55 -9.37 -1.98
N ASP A 112 5.53 -8.85 -1.25
CA ASP A 112 5.58 -8.89 0.20
C ASP A 112 4.76 -7.72 0.78
N TYR A 113 3.83 -8.04 1.67
CA TYR A 113 2.93 -7.05 2.26
C TYR A 113 2.71 -7.28 3.75
N THR A 114 2.49 -6.18 4.46
CA THR A 114 2.07 -6.15 5.86
C THR A 114 0.79 -5.34 5.93
N VAL A 115 -0.23 -5.87 6.60
CA VAL A 115 -1.46 -5.14 6.92
C VAL A 115 -1.38 -4.72 8.38
N GLU A 116 -1.47 -3.41 8.63
CA GLU A 116 -1.48 -2.85 9.98
C GLU A 116 -2.84 -2.19 10.25
N LEU A 117 -3.52 -2.67 11.29
CA LEU A 117 -4.69 -2.00 11.84
C LEU A 117 -4.27 -1.26 13.11
N ILE A 118 -4.30 0.07 13.06
CA ILE A 118 -3.89 0.90 14.19
C ILE A 118 -4.99 0.89 15.25
N VAL A 119 -4.66 0.39 16.44
CA VAL A 119 -5.49 0.54 17.65
C VAL A 119 -4.88 1.67 18.48
N LEU A 120 -5.65 2.73 18.70
CA LEU A 120 -5.20 3.90 19.44
C LEU A 120 -5.43 3.69 20.94
N GLU A 121 -4.34 3.72 21.71
CA GLU A 121 -4.38 3.83 23.17
C GLU A 121 -4.11 5.29 23.56
N TYR A 122 -5.00 5.89 24.34
CA TYR A 122 -4.86 7.28 24.76
C TYR A 122 -5.44 7.49 26.17
N THR A 123 -4.90 8.49 26.87
CA THR A 123 -5.39 8.94 28.18
C THR A 123 -6.04 10.31 28.00
N ILE A 124 -7.24 10.49 28.55
CA ILE A 124 -7.91 11.80 28.60
C ILE A 124 -7.80 12.31 30.04
N GLU A 125 -7.17 13.46 30.20
CA GLU A 125 -7.09 14.16 31.48
C GLU A 125 -8.09 15.32 31.50
N ALA A 126 -8.71 15.56 32.65
CA ALA A 126 -9.53 16.75 32.85
C ALA A 126 -8.63 17.99 32.94
N ALA A 127 -9.11 19.10 32.38
CA ALA A 127 -8.44 20.41 32.50
C ALA A 127 -8.45 20.93 33.95
#